data_AF-A0A8X7T9Q7-F1
#
_entry.id   AF-A0A8X7T9Q7-F1
#
_cell.length_a   1.000
_cell.length_b   1.000
_cell.length_c   1.000
_cell.angle_alpha   90.00
_cell.angle_beta   90.00
_cell.angle_gamma   90.00
#
_symmetry.space_group_name_H-M   'P 1'
#
loop_
_entity.id
_entity.type
_entity.pdbx_description
1 polymer ?
#
loop_
_entity_poly.entity_id
_entity_poly.type
_entity_poly.pdbx_seq_one_letter_code
_entity_poly.pdbx_strand_id
1 'polypeptide(L)'
;MSLNNFHQYKSKESGALDTNPQNRPKYVQKVQSIPQAEVWRNIVLGEISSKLTQINDAQTSDARLRELNDALNQLFKEKRSWEHHIKNLGGNDYIHNIKDMINSGINVAGWRYFGRAKELPDVKKMIEEKKKQTVKQNGNEWSKTVENRLDDHYYGKQKDSKQLLEFELRRGLELQNG
;
A
#
# COMPACT_ATOMS: atom_id res chain seq x y z
N MET A 1 -42.52 -21.72 15.56
CA MET A 1 -41.58 -20.60 15.34
C MET A 1 -40.89 -20.32 16.66
N SER A 2 -39.56 -20.31 16.73
CA SER A 2 -38.86 -19.90 17.96
C SER A 2 -39.09 -18.40 18.22
N LEU A 3 -39.11 -17.98 19.49
CA LEU A 3 -39.31 -16.58 19.88
C LEU A 3 -38.37 -15.62 19.13
N ASN A 4 -37.12 -16.05 18.92
CA ASN A 4 -36.11 -15.29 18.18
C ASN A 4 -36.47 -15.11 16.69
N ASN A 5 -37.04 -16.13 16.05
CA ASN A 5 -37.49 -16.05 14.65
C ASN A 5 -38.70 -15.12 14.49
N PHE A 6 -39.59 -15.09 15.48
CA PHE A 6 -40.75 -14.19 15.50
C PHE A 6 -40.35 -12.72 15.62
N HIS A 7 -39.39 -12.40 16.52
CA HIS A 7 -38.85 -11.04 16.63
C HIS A 7 -38.17 -10.60 15.33
N GLN A 8 -37.36 -11.46 14.69
CA GLN A 8 -36.76 -11.14 13.40
C GLN A 8 -37.79 -10.91 12.30
N TYR A 9 -38.85 -11.71 12.25
CA TYR A 9 -39.96 -11.52 11.30
C TYR A 9 -40.64 -10.17 11.52
N LYS A 10 -40.94 -9.81 12.77
CA LYS A 10 -41.54 -8.51 13.12
C LYS A 10 -40.64 -7.32 12.80
N SER A 11 -39.34 -7.44 13.04
CA SER A 11 -38.36 -6.40 12.66
C SER A 11 -38.25 -6.24 11.14
N LYS A 12 -38.32 -7.33 10.38
CA LYS A 12 -38.35 -7.27 8.91
C LYS A 12 -39.62 -6.61 8.38
N GLU A 13 -40.79 -6.92 8.96
CA GLU A 13 -42.05 -6.21 8.67
C GLU A 13 -41.95 -4.70 8.93
N SER A 14 -41.21 -4.28 9.96
CA SER A 14 -41.01 -2.86 10.29
C SER A 14 -39.93 -2.16 9.44
N GLY A 15 -39.36 -2.82 8.43
CA GLY A 15 -38.30 -2.26 7.59
C GLY A 15 -36.93 -2.16 8.28
N ALA A 16 -36.69 -2.97 9.32
CA ALA A 16 -35.39 -3.02 9.96
C ALA A 16 -34.33 -3.57 8.99
N LEU A 17 -33.15 -2.93 9.00
CA LEU A 17 -32.02 -3.34 8.16
C LEU A 17 -31.50 -4.71 8.61
N ASP A 18 -31.09 -5.53 7.65
CA ASP A 18 -30.48 -6.83 7.93
C ASP A 18 -29.08 -6.62 8.52
N THR A 19 -28.86 -7.12 9.73
CA THR A 19 -27.58 -7.00 10.46
C THR A 19 -26.82 -8.32 10.59
N ASN A 20 -27.43 -9.44 10.19
CA ASN A 20 -26.80 -10.76 10.30
C ASN A 20 -25.67 -10.91 9.25
N PRO A 21 -24.40 -11.09 9.66
CA PRO A 21 -23.27 -11.23 8.73
C PRO A 21 -23.47 -12.33 7.68
N GLN A 22 -24.19 -13.40 8.01
CA GLN A 22 -24.43 -14.54 7.10
C GLN A 22 -25.36 -14.22 5.94
N ASN A 23 -26.17 -13.16 6.05
CA ASN A 23 -27.06 -12.72 4.98
C ASN A 23 -26.36 -11.77 3.99
N ARG A 24 -25.07 -11.47 4.20
CA ARG A 24 -24.33 -10.55 3.34
C ARG A 24 -24.23 -11.12 1.92
N PRO A 25 -24.65 -10.36 0.89
CA PRO A 25 -24.61 -10.85 -0.47
C PRO A 25 -23.17 -10.89 -1.01
N LYS A 26 -22.86 -11.91 -1.81
CA LYS A 26 -21.57 -12.06 -2.49
C LYS A 26 -21.27 -10.91 -3.48
N TYR A 27 -22.31 -10.34 -4.07
CA TYR A 27 -22.21 -9.26 -5.05
C TYR A 27 -22.83 -7.98 -4.46
N VAL A 28 -22.02 -6.94 -4.32
CA VAL A 28 -22.42 -5.66 -3.73
C VAL A 28 -23.57 -5.00 -4.51
N GLN A 29 -23.62 -5.21 -5.83
CA GLN A 29 -24.63 -4.64 -6.74
C GLN A 29 -26.05 -5.13 -6.46
N LYS A 30 -26.23 -6.22 -5.71
CA LYS A 30 -27.57 -6.70 -5.32
C LYS A 30 -28.27 -5.76 -4.34
N VAL A 31 -27.50 -4.94 -3.61
CA VAL A 31 -28.04 -4.02 -2.60
C VAL A 31 -28.21 -2.64 -3.24
N GLN A 32 -29.44 -2.17 -3.41
CA GLN A 32 -29.70 -0.84 -3.97
C GLN A 32 -29.92 0.23 -2.89
N SER A 33 -30.08 -0.18 -1.63
CA SER A 33 -30.31 0.71 -0.50
C SER A 33 -28.99 1.12 0.14
N ILE A 34 -28.70 2.43 0.15
CA ILE A 34 -27.53 3.03 0.81
C ILE A 34 -27.43 2.61 2.29
N PRO A 35 -28.47 2.76 3.14
CA PRO A 35 -28.34 2.44 4.56
C PRO A 35 -28.03 0.96 4.79
N GLN A 36 -28.57 0.06 3.95
CA GLN A 36 -28.24 -1.36 4.03
C GLN A 36 -26.78 -1.64 3.63
N ALA A 37 -26.26 -0.94 2.60
CA ALA A 37 -24.87 -1.07 2.17
C ALA A 37 -23.89 -0.56 3.25
N GLU A 38 -24.24 0.51 3.96
CA GLU A 38 -23.47 1.02 5.10
C GLU A 38 -23.42 0.04 6.26
N VAL A 39 -24.53 -0.63 6.58
CA VAL A 39 -24.56 -1.71 7.57
C VAL A 39 -23.60 -2.84 7.19
N TRP A 40 -23.63 -3.29 5.92
CA TRP A 40 -22.70 -4.33 5.45
C TRP A 40 -21.25 -3.90 5.57
N ARG A 41 -20.93 -2.66 5.18
CA ARG A 41 -19.59 -2.08 5.35
C ARG A 41 -19.14 -2.10 6.81
N ASN A 42 -20.01 -1.72 7.74
CA ASN A 42 -19.68 -1.70 9.17
C ASN A 42 -19.44 -3.11 9.73
N ILE A 43 -20.19 -4.11 9.28
CA ILE A 43 -19.95 -5.51 9.67
C ILE A 43 -18.59 -5.98 9.16
N VAL A 44 -18.24 -5.70 7.89
CA VAL A 44 -16.90 -6.00 7.35
C VAL A 44 -15.80 -5.33 8.19
N LEU A 45 -15.99 -4.07 8.59
CA LEU A 45 -15.04 -3.36 9.45
C LEU A 45 -14.88 -4.03 10.82
N GLY A 46 -15.96 -4.52 11.43
CA GLY A 46 -15.90 -5.29 12.68
C GLY A 46 -15.09 -6.57 12.53
N GLU A 47 -15.29 -7.31 11.43
CA GLU A 47 -14.52 -8.52 11.11
C GLU A 47 -13.03 -8.24 10.89
N ILE A 48 -12.70 -7.14 10.21
CA ILE A 48 -11.32 -6.68 10.03
C ILE A 48 -10.68 -6.40 11.40
N SER A 49 -11.34 -5.64 12.27
CA SER A 49 -10.83 -5.33 13.61
C SER A 49 -10.59 -6.58 14.44
N SER A 50 -11.54 -7.53 14.44
CA SER A 50 -11.38 -8.80 15.17
C SER A 50 -10.18 -9.61 14.68
N LYS A 51 -10.00 -9.74 13.35
CA LYS A 51 -8.85 -10.44 12.77
C LYS A 51 -7.54 -9.70 13.00
N LEU A 52 -7.54 -8.37 13.04
CA LEU A 52 -6.36 -7.58 13.36
C LEU A 52 -5.94 -7.77 14.82
N THR A 53 -6.87 -8.00 15.74
CA THR A 53 -6.52 -8.41 17.11
C THR A 53 -5.89 -9.80 17.09
N GLN A 54 -6.48 -10.77 16.37
CA GLN A 54 -5.95 -12.14 16.30
C GLN A 54 -4.55 -12.22 15.68
N ILE A 55 -4.26 -11.45 14.63
CA ILE A 55 -2.94 -11.49 13.97
C ILE A 55 -1.81 -10.93 14.85
N ASN A 56 -2.15 -10.13 15.86
CA ASN A 56 -1.19 -9.57 16.80
C ASN A 56 -1.00 -10.43 18.06
N ASP A 57 -1.70 -11.56 18.17
CA ASP A 57 -1.50 -12.51 19.26
C ASP A 57 -0.14 -13.23 19.11
N ALA A 58 0.64 -13.21 20.19
CA ALA A 58 1.97 -13.79 20.27
C ALA A 58 1.98 -15.32 20.10
N GLN A 59 0.88 -16.00 20.44
CA GLN A 59 0.79 -17.46 20.37
C GLN A 59 0.37 -17.99 18.99
N THR A 60 0.15 -17.11 18.01
CA THR A 60 -0.26 -17.52 16.66
C THR A 60 0.91 -18.16 15.91
N SER A 61 0.67 -19.32 15.29
CA SER A 61 1.65 -19.99 14.43
C SER A 61 1.81 -19.31 13.06
N ASP A 62 2.96 -19.49 12.42
CA ASP A 62 3.24 -18.88 11.11
C ASP A 62 2.24 -19.28 10.01
N ALA A 63 1.78 -20.54 10.02
CA ALA A 63 0.74 -21.00 9.10
C ALA A 63 -0.57 -20.23 9.32
N ARG A 64 -0.96 -20.06 10.58
CA ARG A 64 -2.18 -19.31 10.94
C ARG A 64 -2.04 -17.82 10.63
N LEU A 65 -0.86 -17.23 10.81
CA LEU A 65 -0.59 -15.85 10.42
C LEU A 65 -0.82 -15.62 8.91
N ARG A 66 -0.40 -16.58 8.06
CA ARG A 66 -0.65 -16.51 6.61
C ARG A 66 -2.15 -16.56 6.31
N GLU A 67 -2.88 -17.51 6.89
CA GLU A 67 -4.34 -17.61 6.73
C GLU A 67 -5.07 -16.34 7.19
N LEU A 68 -4.69 -15.78 8.34
CA LEU A 68 -5.27 -14.54 8.86
C LEU A 68 -4.97 -13.36 7.94
N ASN A 69 -3.75 -13.30 7.40
CA ASN A 69 -3.35 -12.27 6.46
C ASN A 69 -4.14 -12.35 5.14
N ASP A 70 -4.36 -13.56 4.62
CA ASP A 70 -5.16 -13.76 3.41
C ASP A 70 -6.62 -13.41 3.65
N ALA A 71 -7.19 -13.82 4.78
CA ALA A 71 -8.54 -13.45 5.17
C ALA A 71 -8.69 -11.91 5.32
N LEU A 72 -7.72 -11.22 5.92
CA LEU A 72 -7.71 -9.77 5.99
C LEU A 72 -7.64 -9.14 4.59
N ASN A 73 -6.79 -9.64 3.70
CA ASN A 73 -6.72 -9.12 2.33
C ASN A 73 -8.06 -9.27 1.59
N GLN A 74 -8.77 -10.39 1.77
CA GLN A 74 -10.10 -10.57 1.19
C GLN A 74 -11.12 -9.58 1.78
N LEU A 75 -11.16 -9.42 3.11
CA LEU A 75 -12.07 -8.46 3.75
C LEU A 75 -11.79 -7.01 3.34
N PHE A 76 -10.53 -6.63 3.16
CA PHE A 76 -10.18 -5.29 2.67
C PHE A 76 -10.60 -5.07 1.21
N LYS A 77 -10.52 -6.11 0.36
CA LYS A 77 -11.05 -6.05 -1.01
C LYS A 77 -12.57 -5.88 -0.98
N GLU A 78 -13.26 -6.66 -0.16
CA GLU A 78 -14.70 -6.59 0.02
C GLU A 78 -15.14 -5.22 0.55
N LYS A 79 -14.47 -4.71 1.60
CA LYS A 79 -14.66 -3.34 2.10
C LYS A 79 -14.57 -2.32 0.97
N ARG A 80 -13.54 -2.41 0.14
CA ARG A 80 -13.34 -1.47 -0.98
C ARG A 80 -14.46 -1.58 -2.01
N SER A 81 -14.93 -2.79 -2.30
CA SER A 81 -16.10 -3.01 -3.16
C SER A 81 -17.36 -2.36 -2.58
N TRP A 82 -17.60 -2.49 -1.28
CA TRP A 82 -18.72 -1.82 -0.59
C TRP A 82 -18.59 -0.29 -0.64
N GLU A 83 -17.40 0.25 -0.40
CA GLU A 83 -17.16 1.70 -0.45
C GLU A 83 -17.37 2.28 -1.85
N HIS A 84 -16.91 1.58 -2.88
CA HIS A 84 -17.17 1.96 -4.27
C HIS A 84 -18.66 1.87 -4.61
N HIS A 85 -19.34 0.84 -4.12
CA HIS A 85 -20.77 0.67 -4.36
C HIS A 85 -21.61 1.75 -3.69
N ILE A 86 -21.31 2.09 -2.43
CA ILE A 86 -21.98 3.21 -1.73
C ILE A 86 -21.77 4.52 -2.49
N LYS A 87 -20.55 4.79 -2.96
CA LYS A 87 -20.27 5.95 -3.80
C LYS A 87 -21.07 5.96 -5.09
N ASN A 88 -21.17 4.82 -5.79
CA ASN A 88 -21.96 4.68 -7.01
C ASN A 88 -23.45 4.94 -6.80
N LEU A 89 -23.99 4.60 -5.63
CA LEU A 89 -25.38 4.89 -5.24
C LEU A 89 -25.60 6.35 -4.85
N GLY A 90 -24.56 7.20 -4.82
CA GLY A 90 -24.63 8.59 -4.39
C GLY A 90 -24.48 8.79 -2.88
N GLY A 91 -24.00 7.77 -2.16
CA GLY A 91 -23.67 7.86 -0.74
C GLY A 91 -22.30 8.50 -0.46
N ASN A 92 -21.89 8.48 0.80
CA ASN A 92 -20.68 9.15 1.26
C ASN A 92 -19.39 8.56 0.65
N ASP A 93 -18.38 9.40 0.35
CA ASP A 93 -17.10 8.95 -0.21
C ASP A 93 -16.14 8.50 0.91
N TYR A 94 -16.14 7.20 1.18
CA TYR A 94 -15.21 6.58 2.13
C TYR A 94 -13.82 6.30 1.55
N ILE A 95 -13.62 6.41 0.23
CA ILE A 95 -12.36 6.06 -0.44
C ILE A 95 -11.30 7.15 -0.20
N HIS A 96 -11.73 8.41 -0.08
CA HIS A 96 -10.84 9.56 0.10
C HIS A 96 -10.12 9.62 1.46
N ASN A 97 -10.53 8.80 2.43
CA ASN A 97 -9.85 8.66 3.72
C ASN A 97 -8.59 7.78 3.59
N ILE A 98 -7.63 8.26 2.78
CA ILE A 98 -6.35 7.61 2.44
C ILE A 98 -5.53 7.25 3.70
N LYS A 99 -5.72 7.99 4.79
CA LYS A 99 -5.00 7.81 6.06
C LYS A 99 -5.18 6.42 6.67
N ASP A 100 -6.38 5.82 6.55
CA ASP A 100 -6.66 4.50 7.08
C ASP A 100 -6.02 3.38 6.24
N MET A 101 -5.87 3.60 4.94
CA MET A 101 -5.26 2.64 4.02
C MET A 101 -3.74 2.54 4.19
N ILE A 102 -3.07 3.66 4.51
CA ILE A 102 -1.62 3.75 4.66
C ILE A 102 -1.14 3.10 5.96
N ASN A 103 -1.89 3.24 7.05
CA ASN A 103 -1.46 2.74 8.36
C ASN A 103 -1.68 1.24 8.60
N SER A 104 -2.41 0.57 7.70
CA SER A 104 -2.86 -0.80 7.97
C SER A 104 -1.78 -1.88 7.72
N GLY A 105 -0.85 -1.69 6.78
CA GLY A 105 0.14 -2.73 6.48
C GLY A 105 1.08 -2.43 5.32
N ILE A 106 2.11 -3.27 5.16
CA ILE A 106 3.15 -3.12 4.13
C ILE A 106 2.73 -3.88 2.88
N ASN A 107 2.75 -3.21 1.71
CA ASN A 107 2.49 -3.85 0.42
C ASN A 107 3.78 -4.44 -0.16
N VAL A 108 3.81 -5.76 -0.33
CA VAL A 108 4.90 -6.53 -0.93
C VAL A 108 4.31 -7.34 -2.09
N ALA A 109 4.85 -7.15 -3.30
CA ALA A 109 4.43 -7.87 -4.51
C ALA A 109 2.90 -7.88 -4.77
N GLY A 110 2.18 -6.81 -4.41
CA GLY A 110 0.73 -6.69 -4.61
C GLY A 110 -0.13 -7.24 -3.46
N TRP A 111 0.49 -7.86 -2.45
CA TRP A 111 -0.16 -8.35 -1.24
C TRP A 111 0.17 -7.47 -0.05
N ARG A 112 -0.81 -7.22 0.81
CA ARG A 112 -0.59 -6.43 2.02
C ARG A 112 -0.40 -7.35 3.21
N TYR A 113 0.65 -7.10 3.98
CA TYR A 113 0.96 -7.82 5.21
C TYR A 113 0.64 -6.97 6.43
N PHE A 114 -0.19 -7.50 7.33
CA PHE A 114 -0.72 -6.80 8.51
C PHE A 114 -0.06 -7.31 9.80
N GLY A 115 0.08 -6.43 10.79
CA GLY A 115 0.51 -6.80 12.15
C GLY A 115 1.79 -7.65 12.16
N ARG A 116 1.74 -8.81 12.83
CA ARG A 116 2.84 -9.78 12.93
C ARG A 116 3.15 -10.54 11.63
N ALA A 117 2.24 -10.58 10.66
CA ALA A 117 2.52 -11.25 9.38
C ALA A 117 3.69 -10.62 8.59
N LYS A 118 4.07 -9.37 8.91
CA LYS A 118 5.29 -8.74 8.37
C LYS A 118 6.59 -9.36 8.88
N GLU A 119 6.53 -10.09 10.00
CA GLU A 119 7.69 -10.69 10.67
C GLU A 119 8.00 -12.10 10.16
N LEU A 120 7.11 -12.67 9.32
CA LEU A 120 7.34 -13.94 8.66
C LEU A 120 8.69 -13.90 7.91
N PRO A 121 9.54 -14.94 8.02
CA PRO A 121 10.90 -14.91 7.49
C PRO A 121 10.98 -14.54 6.00
N ASP A 122 10.06 -15.06 5.20
CA ASP A 122 10.01 -14.84 3.74
C ASP A 122 9.66 -13.37 3.44
N VAL A 123 8.64 -12.85 4.12
CA VAL A 123 8.12 -11.49 3.94
C VAL A 123 9.14 -10.47 4.42
N LYS A 124 9.82 -10.75 5.54
CA LYS A 124 10.86 -9.89 6.08
C LYS A 124 12.02 -9.71 5.09
N LYS A 125 12.46 -10.80 4.44
CA LYS A 125 13.48 -10.73 3.38
C LYS A 125 13.01 -9.86 2.23
N MET A 126 11.79 -10.04 1.74
CA MET A 126 11.24 -9.23 0.64
C MET A 126 11.13 -7.73 1.01
N ILE A 127 10.76 -7.42 2.26
CA ILE A 127 10.72 -6.03 2.76
C ILE A 127 12.12 -5.42 2.77
N GLU A 128 13.12 -6.17 3.25
CA GLU A 128 14.51 -5.70 3.28
C GLU A 128 15.09 -5.50 1.88
N GLU A 129 14.80 -6.41 0.95
CA GLU A 129 15.16 -6.27 -0.46
C GLU A 129 14.54 -5.03 -1.09
N LYS A 130 13.24 -4.79 -0.85
CA LYS A 130 12.57 -3.55 -1.28
C LYS A 130 13.27 -2.31 -0.71
N LYS A 131 13.59 -2.31 0.59
CA LYS A 131 14.31 -1.18 1.22
C LYS A 131 15.69 -0.95 0.59
N LYS A 132 16.44 -2.03 0.30
CA LYS A 132 17.74 -1.95 -0.39
C LYS A 132 17.59 -1.39 -1.80
N GLN A 133 16.57 -1.80 -2.55
CA GLN A 133 16.28 -1.27 -3.88
C GLN A 133 15.92 0.22 -3.83
N THR A 134 15.07 0.66 -2.89
CA THR A 134 14.71 2.08 -2.75
C THR A 134 15.90 2.95 -2.39
N VAL A 135 16.80 2.48 -1.51
CA VAL A 135 18.02 3.22 -1.15
C VAL A 135 18.97 3.32 -2.35
N LYS A 136 19.15 2.25 -3.12
CA LYS A 136 19.95 2.28 -4.35
C LYS A 136 19.36 3.23 -5.40
N GLN A 137 18.05 3.24 -5.58
CA GLN A 137 17.38 4.16 -6.51
C GLN A 137 17.56 5.62 -6.06
N ASN A 138 17.28 5.94 -4.81
CA ASN A 138 17.43 7.30 -4.27
C ASN A 138 18.90 7.77 -4.30
N GLY A 139 19.85 6.88 -4.01
CA GLY A 139 21.28 7.17 -4.10
C GLY A 139 21.73 7.46 -5.54
N ASN A 140 21.25 6.68 -6.50
CA ASN A 140 21.51 6.88 -7.93
C ASN A 140 20.84 8.13 -8.49
N GLU A 141 19.67 8.50 -7.96
CA GLU A 141 18.92 9.69 -8.37
C GLU A 141 19.54 10.96 -7.80
N TRP A 142 20.01 10.92 -6.55
CA TRP A 142 20.79 11.99 -5.94
C TRP A 142 22.14 12.18 -6.64
N SER A 143 22.89 11.09 -6.90
CA SER A 143 24.17 11.18 -7.61
C SER A 143 24.01 11.72 -9.03
N LYS A 144 23.01 11.27 -9.80
CA LYS A 144 22.69 11.85 -11.11
C LYS A 144 22.25 13.31 -11.03
N THR A 145 21.50 13.68 -10.00
CA THR A 145 21.06 15.08 -9.82
C THR A 145 22.23 15.99 -9.47
N VAL A 146 23.17 15.52 -8.64
CA VAL A 146 24.39 16.25 -8.30
C VAL A 146 25.33 16.32 -9.51
N GLU A 147 25.54 15.22 -10.22
CA GLU A 147 26.38 15.15 -11.42
C GLU A 147 25.83 16.01 -12.57
N ASN A 148 24.50 16.13 -12.71
CA ASN A 148 23.89 17.06 -13.67
C ASN A 148 23.89 18.53 -13.21
N ARG A 149 24.05 18.81 -11.91
CA ARG A 149 24.10 20.18 -11.35
C ARG A 149 25.51 20.73 -11.27
N LEU A 150 26.50 19.85 -11.09
CA LEU A 150 27.92 20.18 -11.18
C LEU A 150 28.29 20.17 -12.65
N ASP A 151 28.10 21.32 -13.30
CA ASP A 151 28.48 21.55 -14.70
C ASP A 151 29.96 21.17 -14.94
N ASP A 152 30.34 20.87 -16.18
CA ASP A 152 31.69 20.48 -16.60
C ASP A 152 32.78 21.47 -16.10
N HIS A 153 32.36 22.70 -15.79
CA HIS A 153 33.12 23.76 -15.12
C HIS A 153 33.63 23.41 -13.71
N TYR A 154 32.90 22.60 -12.93
CA TYR A 154 33.31 22.20 -11.57
C TYR A 154 34.44 21.17 -11.59
N TYR A 155 34.45 20.28 -12.58
CA TYR A 155 35.51 19.28 -12.79
C TYR A 155 36.63 19.78 -13.72
N GLY A 156 36.61 21.06 -14.11
CA GLY A 156 37.65 21.65 -14.95
C GLY A 156 37.76 21.02 -16.33
N LYS A 157 36.70 20.36 -16.83
CA LYS A 157 36.64 19.82 -18.19
C LYS A 157 36.28 20.91 -19.19
N GLN A 158 36.92 22.07 -19.09
CA GLN A 158 36.99 22.93 -20.27
C GLN A 158 37.81 22.17 -21.29
N LYS A 159 37.23 21.88 -22.46
CA LYS A 159 38.02 21.50 -23.63
C LYS A 159 39.05 22.58 -23.81
N ASP A 160 40.32 22.27 -23.56
CA ASP A 160 41.40 23.22 -23.69
C ASP A 160 41.27 23.93 -25.04
N SER A 161 41.15 25.25 -24.99
CA SER A 161 41.09 26.04 -26.20
C SER A 161 42.36 25.74 -27.02
N LYS A 162 42.22 25.60 -28.34
CA LYS A 162 43.31 25.18 -29.24
C LYS A 162 44.62 25.94 -29.00
N GLN A 163 44.54 27.20 -28.59
CA GLN A 163 45.67 28.07 -28.26
C GLN A 163 46.46 27.62 -27.02
N LEU A 164 45.77 27.12 -25.99
CA LEU A 164 46.40 26.62 -24.75
C LEU A 164 47.18 25.32 -25.02
N LEU A 165 46.59 24.44 -25.82
CA LEU A 165 47.22 23.19 -26.27
C LEU A 165 48.48 23.45 -27.12
N GLU A 166 48.38 24.39 -28.07
CA GLU A 166 49.52 24.81 -28.91
C GLU A 166 50.64 25.46 -28.08
N PHE A 167 50.30 26.22 -27.03
CA PHE A 167 51.27 26.81 -26.12
C PHE A 167 52.02 25.76 -25.29
N GLU A 168 51.32 24.76 -24.74
CA GLU A 168 51.95 23.66 -23.98
C GLU A 168 52.88 22.82 -24.85
N LEU A 169 52.46 22.50 -26.08
CA LEU A 169 53.28 21.81 -27.08
C LEU A 169 54.56 22.59 -27.40
N ARG A 170 54.44 23.91 -27.65
CA ARG A 170 55.59 24.76 -27.95
C ARG A 170 56.55 24.85 -26.76
N ARG A 171 56.02 25.05 -25.55
CA ARG A 171 56.83 25.14 -24.33
C ARG A 171 57.52 23.81 -23.99
N GLY A 172 56.87 22.68 -24.24
CA GLY A 172 57.48 21.35 -24.10
C GLY A 172 58.68 21.15 -25.03
N LEU A 173 58.56 21.61 -26.28
CA LEU A 173 59.65 21.56 -27.26
C LEU A 173 60.83 22.49 -26.89
N GLU A 174 60.54 23.66 -26.31
CA GLU A 174 61.58 24.59 -25.84
C GLU A 174 62.37 24.01 -24.64
N LEU A 175 61.68 23.33 -23.71
CA LEU A 175 62.31 22.67 -22.56
C LEU A 175 63.12 21.42 -22.93
N GLN A 176 62.88 20.84 -24.11
CA GLN A 176 63.61 19.67 -24.60
C GLN A 176 64.87 20.05 -25.38
N ASN A 177 64.97 21.30 -25.82
CA ASN A 177 66.06 21.82 -26.66
C ASN A 177 66.95 22.85 -25.94
N GLY A 178 66.77 23.05 -24.63
CA GLY A 178 67.67 23.80 -23.75
C GLY A 178 68.31 22.89 -22.73
#